data_AF-A0A812TNV9-F1
#
_entry.id   AF-A0A812TNV9-F1
#
_cell.length_a   1.000
_cell.length_b   1.000
_cell.length_c   1.000
_cell.angle_alpha   90.00
_cell.angle_beta   90.00
_cell.angle_gamma   90.00
#
_symmetry.space_group_name_H-M   'P 1'
#
loop_
_entity.id
_entity.type
_entity.pdbx_description
1 polymer ?
#
loop_
_entity_poly.entity_id
_entity_poly.type
_entity_poly.pdbx_seq_one_letter_code
_entity_poly.pdbx_strand_id
1 'polypeptide(L)'
;MVILNAVEMAMDVELNRNLFGYLSGASPVFAVTQNLFCVFFLTELVLRYLGHGGLRQSLQDGWLCFETLLTLLMVLETWVLPALEALQFTSLSATGANAASSLRFARVLRVLRTARLVKFMPELMILIKGMMVACRSVFFTLLLLLILTVIFGINFMEFSRGTALEALYFDTLWNTVGTLILHCILPDQEVFFRSVATENEPLAGLVLLFILLGSFTVMNMLLGVLVEAVKTVTLIERENLDAEVARKVLWNMLEKDGSEDDERLITRKEFEDLLSKKKAAKALVSIGVDVMAAADIGKLLFEDDEAILFLDFMSAMLTLRGSNKTTVKDLAPICEFDRASRDKAAVGNTTLFTVNR
;
A
#
# COMPACT_ATOMS: atom_id res chain seq x y z
N MET A 1 12.21 16.71 -1.47
CA MET A 1 12.79 16.46 -0.12
C MET A 1 12.88 14.98 0.23
N VAL A 2 11.80 14.19 0.13
CA VAL A 2 11.84 12.75 0.50
C VAL A 2 12.85 11.93 -0.31
N ILE A 3 12.92 12.13 -1.63
CA ILE A 3 13.92 11.46 -2.51
C ILE A 3 15.34 11.89 -2.13
N LEU A 4 15.54 13.17 -1.84
CA LEU A 4 16.86 13.72 -1.49
C LEU A 4 17.36 13.18 -0.14
N ASN A 5 16.46 13.00 0.84
CA ASN A 5 16.73 12.32 2.10
C ASN A 5 17.07 10.83 1.90
N ALA A 6 16.39 10.15 0.97
CA ALA A 6 16.70 8.75 0.66
C ALA A 6 18.07 8.59 -0.03
N VAL A 7 18.41 9.50 -0.96
CA VAL A 7 19.73 9.52 -1.62
C VAL A 7 20.83 9.85 -0.61
N GLU A 8 20.63 10.82 0.28
CA GLU A 8 21.56 11.13 1.37
C GLU A 8 21.81 9.92 2.26
N MET A 9 20.76 9.18 2.61
CA MET A 9 20.88 7.97 3.41
C MET A 9 21.62 6.84 2.69
N ALA A 10 21.39 6.65 1.40
CA ALA A 10 22.14 5.69 0.59
C ALA A 10 23.63 6.06 0.54
N MET A 11 23.93 7.35 0.35
CA MET A 11 25.29 7.86 0.40
C MET A 11 25.93 7.70 1.79
N ASP A 12 25.21 7.96 2.89
CA ASP A 12 25.73 7.72 4.25
C ASP A 12 26.10 6.24 4.44
N VAL A 13 25.25 5.30 4.05
CA VAL A 13 25.56 3.86 4.18
C VAL A 13 26.81 3.48 3.37
N GLU A 14 26.93 3.96 2.13
CA GLU A 14 28.03 3.64 1.23
C GLU A 14 29.35 4.29 1.67
N LEU A 15 29.33 5.60 1.95
CA LEU A 15 30.52 6.38 2.27
C LEU A 15 31.05 6.03 3.67
N ASN A 16 30.17 5.77 4.63
CA ASN A 16 30.55 5.40 5.99
C ASN A 16 31.09 3.95 6.05
N ARG A 17 30.64 3.06 5.14
CA ARG A 17 31.19 1.70 4.98
C ARG A 17 32.56 1.68 4.30
N ASN A 18 32.79 2.58 3.33
CA ASN A 18 34.00 2.58 2.51
C ASN A 18 35.14 3.48 3.04
N LEU A 19 34.82 4.57 3.75
CA LEU A 19 35.81 5.60 4.10
C LEU A 19 36.25 5.59 5.57
N PHE A 20 35.40 5.15 6.51
CA PHE A 20 35.68 5.21 7.95
C PHE A 20 35.43 3.85 8.62
N GLY A 21 36.38 2.93 8.45
CA GLY A 21 36.48 1.78 9.35
C GLY A 21 36.67 2.27 10.78
N TYR A 22 35.64 2.12 11.62
CA TYR A 22 35.66 2.24 13.09
C TYR A 22 36.28 3.51 13.73
N LEU A 23 36.62 4.54 12.96
CA LEU A 23 37.08 5.82 13.50
C LEU A 23 35.90 6.79 13.56
N SER A 24 35.36 6.89 14.77
CA SER A 24 34.38 7.85 15.26
C SER A 24 34.50 9.21 14.57
N GLY A 25 33.57 9.48 13.66
CA GLY A 25 33.54 10.74 12.92
C GLY A 25 32.66 10.63 11.69
N ALA A 26 31.37 10.31 11.86
CA ALA A 26 30.40 10.64 10.83
C ALA A 26 30.63 12.10 10.43
N SER A 27 30.85 12.37 9.14
CA SER A 27 31.21 13.73 8.73
C SER A 27 30.13 14.68 9.28
N PRO A 28 30.50 15.82 9.89
CA PRO A 28 29.53 16.74 10.48
C PRO A 28 28.48 17.20 9.45
N VAL A 29 28.81 17.11 8.16
CA VAL A 29 27.90 17.39 7.04
C VAL A 29 26.68 16.46 7.06
N PHE A 30 26.84 15.16 7.30
CA PHE A 30 25.71 14.23 7.36
C PHE A 30 24.81 14.51 8.56
N ALA A 31 25.40 14.78 9.73
CA ALA A 31 24.65 15.14 10.93
C ALA A 31 23.86 16.45 10.77
N VAL A 32 24.43 17.46 10.12
CA VAL A 32 23.74 18.73 9.82
C VAL A 32 22.60 18.50 8.83
N THR A 33 22.83 17.70 7.80
CA THR A 33 21.84 17.41 6.76
C THR A 33 20.66 16.61 7.32
N GLN A 34 20.92 15.63 8.20
CA GLN A 34 19.88 14.88 8.90
C GLN A 34 19.02 15.75 9.81
N ASN A 35 19.65 16.68 10.55
CA ASN A 35 18.92 17.66 11.36
C ASN A 35 18.03 18.57 10.51
N LEU A 36 18.52 19.06 9.37
CA LEU A 36 17.74 19.86 8.43
C LEU A 36 16.52 19.10 7.92
N PHE A 37 16.68 17.84 7.50
CA PHE A 37 15.56 17.01 7.08
C PHE A 37 14.58 16.74 8.23
N CYS A 38 15.07 16.47 9.43
CA CYS A 38 14.22 16.25 10.60
C CYS A 38 13.34 17.47 10.90
N VAL A 39 13.94 18.67 10.92
CA VAL A 39 13.22 19.93 11.15
C VAL A 39 12.21 20.20 10.03
N PHE A 40 12.60 19.97 8.77
CA PHE A 40 11.69 20.13 7.63
C PHE A 40 10.46 19.22 7.76
N PHE A 41 10.66 17.93 8.03
CA PHE A 41 9.55 16.98 8.15
C PHE A 41 8.70 17.19 9.40
N LEU A 42 9.30 17.63 10.51
CA LEU A 42 8.56 18.01 11.70
C LEU A 42 7.68 19.24 11.43
N THR A 43 8.22 20.22 10.70
CA THR A 43 7.47 21.41 10.30
C THR A 43 6.32 21.06 9.36
N GLU A 44 6.59 20.24 8.33
CA GLU A 44 5.56 19.72 7.40
C GLU A 44 4.43 19.01 8.17
N LEU A 45 4.79 18.17 9.15
CA LEU A 45 3.82 17.45 9.97
C LEU A 45 2.97 18.41 10.81
N VAL A 46 3.59 19.38 11.48
CA VAL A 46 2.88 20.40 12.27
C VAL A 46 1.92 21.19 11.39
N LEU A 47 2.34 21.62 10.20
CA LEU A 47 1.47 22.33 9.26
C LEU A 47 0.26 21.48 8.83
N ARG A 48 0.46 20.18 8.59
CA ARG A 48 -0.65 19.26 8.25
C ARG A 48 -1.66 19.10 9.39
N TYR A 49 -1.19 19.04 10.63
CA TYR A 49 -2.07 19.01 11.80
C TYR A 49 -2.86 20.31 11.98
N LEU A 50 -2.21 21.46 11.80
CA LEU A 50 -2.85 22.77 11.91
C LEU A 50 -3.96 22.94 10.86
N GLY A 51 -3.79 22.39 9.66
CA GLY A 51 -4.81 22.42 8.61
C GLY A 51 -6.05 21.53 8.86
N HIS A 52 -5.94 20.47 9.68
CA HIS A 52 -7.02 19.51 9.92
C HIS A 52 -7.94 19.85 11.11
N GLY A 53 -7.73 20.98 11.79
CA GLY A 53 -8.68 21.50 12.78
C GLY A 53 -8.87 20.67 14.06
N GLY A 54 -8.13 19.57 14.27
CA GLY A 54 -8.16 18.80 15.52
C GLY A 54 -7.44 17.44 15.49
N LEU A 55 -6.86 17.05 16.63
CA LEU A 55 -6.12 15.79 16.82
C LEU A 55 -6.97 14.53 16.57
N ARG A 56 -8.25 14.57 16.95
CA ARG A 56 -9.15 13.41 16.86
C ARG A 56 -9.53 13.06 15.42
N GLN A 57 -9.65 14.07 14.57
CA GLN A 57 -9.98 13.90 13.16
C GLN A 57 -8.74 13.54 12.33
N SER A 58 -7.57 14.05 12.74
CA SER A 58 -6.29 13.66 12.16
C SER A 58 -5.91 12.19 12.41
N LEU A 59 -6.25 11.62 13.58
CA LEU A 59 -5.98 10.20 13.88
C LEU A 59 -6.85 9.21 13.09
N GLN A 60 -7.92 9.68 12.41
CA GLN A 60 -8.73 8.83 11.54
C GLN A 60 -8.09 8.64 10.16
N ASP A 61 -7.19 9.54 9.75
CA ASP A 61 -6.40 9.34 8.54
C ASP A 61 -5.21 8.42 8.84
N GLY A 62 -5.33 7.16 8.39
CA GLY A 62 -4.28 6.15 8.55
C GLY A 62 -2.96 6.57 7.90
N TRP A 63 -3.01 7.40 6.86
CA TRP A 63 -1.81 7.91 6.22
C TRP A 63 -1.11 8.96 7.07
N LEU A 64 -1.88 9.89 7.66
CA LEU A 64 -1.35 10.88 8.59
C LEU A 64 -0.78 10.18 9.83
N CYS A 65 -1.48 9.18 10.39
CA CYS A 65 -0.97 8.37 11.49
C CYS A 65 0.38 7.70 11.14
N PHE A 66 0.50 7.13 9.94
CA PHE A 66 1.77 6.55 9.49
C PHE A 66 2.89 7.60 9.36
N GLU A 67 2.63 8.76 8.74
CA GLU A 67 3.61 9.85 8.64
C GLU A 67 4.03 10.39 10.01
N THR A 68 3.11 10.41 10.97
CA THR A 68 3.38 10.87 12.35
C THR A 68 4.29 9.90 13.08
N LEU A 69 4.02 8.60 12.96
CA LEU A 69 4.88 7.55 13.49
C LEU A 69 6.29 7.64 12.89
N LEU A 70 6.41 7.77 11.56
CA LEU A 70 7.70 7.88 10.89
C LEU A 70 8.46 9.15 11.27
N THR A 71 7.76 10.26 11.53
CA THR A 71 8.40 11.52 11.92
C THR A 71 8.84 11.48 13.37
N LEU A 72 8.03 10.90 14.26
CA LEU A 72 8.41 10.68 15.65
C LEU A 72 9.63 9.74 15.76
N LEU A 73 9.68 8.70 14.92
CA LEU A 73 10.82 7.79 14.87
C LEU A 73 12.09 8.50 14.37
N MET A 74 11.99 9.42 13.39
CA MET A 74 13.12 10.25 12.96
C MET A 74 13.59 11.21 14.06
N VAL A 75 12.69 11.82 14.83
CA VAL A 75 13.05 12.68 15.97
C VAL A 75 13.75 11.88 17.06
N LEU A 76 13.23 10.68 17.36
CA LEU A 76 13.84 9.76 18.31
C LEU A 76 15.29 9.45 17.88
N GLU A 77 15.49 9.07 16.61
CA GLU A 77 16.81 8.74 16.08
C GLU A 77 17.77 9.94 16.06
N THR A 78 17.31 11.10 15.60
CA THR A 78 18.18 12.25 15.34
C THR A 78 18.55 12.99 16.63
N TRP A 79 17.62 13.09 17.59
CA TRP A 79 17.81 13.88 18.80
C TRP A 79 17.89 13.04 20.07
N VAL A 80 17.00 12.05 20.23
CA VAL A 80 16.92 11.31 21.51
C VAL A 80 18.05 10.29 21.66
N LEU A 81 18.39 9.54 20.62
CA LEU A 81 19.46 8.53 20.73
C LEU A 81 20.84 9.16 20.98
N PRO A 82 21.28 10.21 20.24
CA PRO A 82 22.56 10.84 20.51
C PRO A 82 22.59 11.56 21.86
N ALA A 83 21.46 12.15 22.29
CA ALA A 83 21.35 12.75 23.63
C ALA A 83 21.47 11.69 24.74
N LEU A 84 20.86 10.53 24.55
CA LEU A 84 20.96 9.41 25.50
C LEU A 84 22.39 8.85 25.56
N GLU A 85 23.05 8.67 24.42
CA GLU A 85 24.46 8.25 24.35
C GLU A 85 25.38 9.28 25.04
N ALA A 86 25.15 10.58 24.84
CA ALA A 86 25.91 11.64 25.48
C ALA A 86 25.73 11.68 27.01
N LEU A 87 24.50 11.44 27.51
CA LEU A 87 24.23 11.37 28.95
C LEU A 87 24.87 10.13 29.58
N GLN A 88 24.82 8.97 28.90
CA GLN A 88 25.38 7.72 29.43
C GLN A 88 26.91 7.70 29.49
N PHE A 89 27.59 8.42 28.59
CA PHE A 89 29.04 8.58 28.62
C PHE A 89 29.55 9.25 29.92
N THR A 90 28.69 10.02 30.61
CA THR A 90 29.03 10.64 31.90
C THR A 90 28.87 9.69 33.09
N SER A 91 28.15 8.58 32.94
CA SER A 91 27.94 7.58 33.99
C SER A 91 28.73 6.29 33.68
N LEU A 92 29.90 6.13 34.31
CA LEU A 92 30.76 4.93 34.24
C LEU A 92 30.11 3.69 34.89
N SER A 93 28.97 3.21 34.37
CA SER A 93 28.25 2.06 34.93
C SER A 93 28.09 0.93 33.91
N ALA A 94 28.29 -0.31 34.37
CA ALA A 94 28.21 -1.54 33.56
C ALA A 94 26.86 -1.77 32.86
N THR A 95 25.80 -1.08 33.31
CA THR A 95 24.47 -1.10 32.69
C THR A 95 24.45 -0.45 31.29
N GLY A 96 25.42 0.42 30.98
CA GLY A 96 25.54 1.08 29.67
C GLY A 96 25.92 0.14 28.51
N ALA A 97 26.57 -1.00 28.79
CA ALA A 97 26.99 -1.95 27.76
C ALA A 97 25.79 -2.70 27.11
N ASN A 98 24.75 -2.98 27.89
CA ASN A 98 23.51 -3.60 27.39
C ASN A 98 22.64 -2.59 26.62
N ALA A 99 22.71 -1.30 27.00
CA ALA A 99 22.08 -0.21 26.27
C ALA A 99 22.73 0.01 24.88
N ALA A 100 24.06 -0.07 24.79
CA ALA A 100 24.78 0.04 23.51
C ALA A 100 24.34 -1.02 22.47
N SER A 101 23.98 -2.22 22.93
CA SER A 101 23.46 -3.31 22.07
C SER A 101 22.03 -3.04 21.59
N SER A 102 21.16 -2.47 22.44
CA SER A 102 19.78 -2.11 22.08
C SER A 102 19.72 -0.89 21.16
N LEU A 103 20.67 0.04 21.28
CA LEU A 103 20.83 1.16 20.35
C LEU A 103 21.19 0.71 18.92
N ARG A 104 21.80 -0.48 18.73
CA ARG A 104 22.05 -1.04 17.39
C ARG A 104 20.75 -1.39 16.65
N PHE A 105 19.74 -1.87 17.36
CA PHE A 105 18.43 -2.13 16.76
C PHE A 105 17.70 -0.84 16.39
N ALA A 106 17.89 0.23 17.18
CA ALA A 106 17.36 1.55 16.83
C ALA A 106 17.95 2.09 15.51
N ARG A 107 19.21 1.72 15.19
CA ARG A 107 19.84 1.99 13.88
C ARG A 107 19.28 1.17 12.72
N VAL A 108 18.38 0.20 12.92
CA VAL A 108 17.66 -0.45 11.80
C VAL A 108 16.40 0.36 11.46
N LEU A 109 15.80 1.00 12.46
CA LEU A 109 14.57 1.78 12.30
C LEU A 109 14.74 2.98 11.36
N ARG A 110 15.98 3.46 11.15
CA ARG A 110 16.29 4.49 10.14
C ARG A 110 15.85 4.10 8.74
N VAL A 111 15.85 2.82 8.37
CA VAL A 111 15.38 2.37 7.05
C VAL A 111 13.89 2.59 6.90
N LEU A 112 13.11 2.57 7.99
CA LEU A 112 11.67 2.81 7.94
C LEU A 112 11.34 4.24 7.45
N ARG A 113 12.26 5.20 7.55
CA ARG A 113 12.01 6.57 7.04
C ARG A 113 11.99 6.65 5.51
N THR A 114 12.65 5.74 4.79
CA THR A 114 12.53 5.65 3.32
C THR A 114 11.20 5.08 2.88
N ALA A 115 10.42 4.47 3.79
CA ALA A 115 9.05 4.03 3.51
C ALA A 115 8.11 5.19 3.14
N ARG A 116 8.48 6.45 3.42
CA ARG A 116 7.75 7.63 2.92
C ARG A 116 7.69 7.67 1.39
N LEU A 117 8.69 7.10 0.70
CA LEU A 117 8.71 7.02 -0.78
C LEU A 117 7.54 6.22 -1.34
N VAL A 118 6.98 5.29 -0.56
CA VAL A 118 5.84 4.47 -0.97
C VAL A 118 4.61 5.31 -1.30
N LYS A 119 4.45 6.50 -0.68
CA LYS A 119 3.34 7.42 -0.99
C LYS A 119 3.44 8.04 -2.38
N PHE A 120 4.67 8.28 -2.83
CA PHE A 120 4.93 9.01 -4.08
C PHE A 120 4.76 8.09 -5.29
N MET A 121 4.61 6.78 -5.08
CA MET A 121 4.38 5.78 -6.11
C MET A 121 2.97 5.19 -5.94
N PRO A 122 1.95 5.77 -6.59
CA PRO A 122 0.57 5.27 -6.49
C PRO A 122 0.46 3.80 -6.93
N GLU A 123 1.29 3.37 -7.88
CA GLU A 123 1.38 1.98 -8.34
C GLU A 123 1.77 1.01 -7.22
N LEU A 124 2.76 1.37 -6.40
CA LEU A 124 3.19 0.55 -5.27
C LEU A 124 2.10 0.47 -4.20
N MET A 125 1.37 1.56 -3.99
CA MET A 125 0.23 1.59 -3.06
C MET A 125 -0.91 0.67 -3.52
N ILE A 126 -1.18 0.59 -4.83
CA ILE A 126 -2.17 -0.34 -5.39
C ILE A 126 -1.71 -1.78 -5.15
N LEU A 127 -0.43 -2.08 -5.41
CA LEU A 127 0.14 -3.41 -5.17
C LEU A 127 0.05 -3.81 -3.68
N ILE A 128 0.46 -2.92 -2.77
CA ILE A 128 0.41 -3.16 -1.32
C ILE A 128 -1.03 -3.39 -0.87
N LYS A 129 -1.99 -2.58 -1.33
CA LYS A 129 -3.41 -2.79 -1.02
C LYS A 129 -3.91 -4.13 -1.54
N GLY A 130 -3.51 -4.55 -2.74
CA GLY A 130 -3.80 -5.88 -3.30
C GLY A 130 -3.20 -7.01 -2.44
N MET A 131 -1.94 -6.87 -2.03
CA MET A 131 -1.28 -7.84 -1.14
C MET A 131 -1.96 -7.91 0.23
N MET A 132 -2.40 -6.78 0.80
CA MET A 132 -3.11 -6.75 2.08
C MET A 132 -4.46 -7.50 2.01
N VAL A 133 -5.15 -7.43 0.87
CA VAL A 133 -6.37 -8.22 0.63
C VAL A 133 -6.04 -9.72 0.59
N ALA A 134 -5.00 -10.12 -0.13
CA ALA A 134 -4.54 -11.51 -0.20
C ALA A 134 -4.00 -12.04 1.15
N CYS A 135 -3.38 -11.18 1.96
CA CYS A 135 -2.77 -11.51 3.23
C CYS A 135 -3.76 -12.17 4.21
N ARG A 136 -5.06 -11.82 4.12
CA ARG A 136 -6.09 -12.44 4.95
C ARG A 136 -6.16 -13.95 4.72
N SER A 137 -6.19 -14.38 3.46
CA SER A 137 -6.26 -15.81 3.11
C SER A 137 -4.97 -16.54 3.50
N VAL A 138 -3.83 -15.94 3.17
CA VAL A 138 -2.49 -16.46 3.49
C VAL A 138 -2.28 -16.62 5.01
N PHE A 139 -2.80 -15.69 5.81
CA PHE A 139 -2.70 -15.77 7.27
C PHE A 139 -3.39 -17.02 7.82
N PHE A 140 -4.60 -17.35 7.34
CA PHE A 140 -5.30 -18.55 7.79
C PHE A 140 -4.61 -19.84 7.34
N THR A 141 -4.04 -19.88 6.14
CA THR A 141 -3.29 -21.05 5.66
C THR A 141 -1.98 -21.24 6.43
N LEU A 142 -1.27 -20.14 6.77
CA LEU A 142 -0.09 -20.20 7.63
C LEU A 142 -0.43 -20.61 9.06
N LEU A 143 -1.56 -20.16 9.60
CA LEU A 143 -2.04 -20.61 10.91
C LEU A 143 -2.32 -22.11 10.91
N LEU A 144 -2.98 -22.64 9.87
CA LEU A 144 -3.20 -24.07 9.70
C LEU A 144 -1.87 -24.84 9.62
N LEU A 145 -0.90 -24.34 8.85
CA LEU A 145 0.44 -24.92 8.75
C LEU A 145 1.16 -24.92 10.10
N LEU A 146 1.06 -23.84 10.88
CA LEU A 146 1.65 -23.74 12.21
C LEU A 146 1.04 -24.77 13.16
N ILE A 147 -0.29 -24.92 13.17
CA ILE A 147 -0.99 -25.91 14.00
C ILE A 147 -0.51 -27.33 13.63
N LEU A 148 -0.45 -27.66 12.34
CA LEU A 148 0.07 -28.95 11.88
C LEU A 148 1.52 -29.16 12.34
N THR A 149 2.37 -28.16 12.17
CA THR A 149 3.78 -28.23 12.57
C THR A 149 3.93 -28.45 14.08
N VAL A 150 3.10 -27.81 14.92
CA VAL A 150 3.14 -28.04 16.37
C VAL A 150 2.71 -29.45 16.73
N ILE A 151 1.63 -29.97 16.10
CA ILE A 151 1.16 -31.34 16.34
C ILE A 151 2.23 -32.36 15.96
N PHE A 152 2.78 -32.25 14.75
CA PHE A 152 3.85 -33.13 14.31
C PHE A 152 5.12 -32.95 15.15
N GLY A 153 5.46 -31.72 15.52
CA GLY A 153 6.61 -31.40 16.37
C GLY A 153 6.56 -32.07 17.73
N ILE A 154 5.41 -32.08 18.39
CA ILE A 154 5.22 -32.81 19.66
C ILE A 154 5.44 -34.31 19.46
N ASN A 155 4.91 -34.88 18.38
CA ASN A 155 5.14 -36.29 18.05
C ASN A 155 6.64 -36.56 17.79
N PHE A 156 7.32 -35.71 17.02
CA PHE A 156 8.76 -35.85 16.76
C PHE A 156 9.60 -35.79 18.03
N MET A 157 9.31 -34.86 18.95
CA MET A 157 10.02 -34.80 20.23
C MET A 157 9.81 -36.07 21.04
N GLU A 158 8.58 -36.59 21.12
CA GLU A 158 8.29 -37.80 21.91
C GLU A 158 8.97 -39.05 21.34
N PHE A 159 8.91 -39.24 20.00
CA PHE A 159 9.53 -40.39 19.34
C PHE A 159 11.07 -40.29 19.24
N SER A 160 11.63 -39.09 19.32
CA SER A 160 13.09 -38.89 19.26
C SER A 160 13.77 -38.99 20.63
N ARG A 161 13.00 -39.13 21.72
CA ARG A 161 13.55 -39.23 23.08
C ARG A 161 14.61 -40.33 23.20
N GLY A 162 15.79 -39.96 23.70
CA GLY A 162 16.90 -40.89 23.91
C GLY A 162 17.72 -41.19 22.65
N THR A 163 17.49 -40.49 21.53
CA THR A 163 18.31 -40.58 20.31
C THR A 163 19.22 -39.36 20.14
N ALA A 164 20.24 -39.47 19.29
CA ALA A 164 21.12 -38.35 18.96
C ALA A 164 20.37 -37.18 18.27
N LEU A 165 19.21 -37.46 17.66
CA LEU A 165 18.37 -36.45 16.99
C LEU A 165 17.70 -35.49 17.98
N GLU A 166 17.46 -35.91 19.22
CA GLU A 166 16.86 -35.07 20.27
C GLU A 166 17.72 -33.83 20.52
N ALA A 167 19.01 -34.03 20.77
CA ALA A 167 19.93 -32.93 21.05
C ALA A 167 20.24 -32.06 19.82
N LEU A 168 20.07 -32.60 18.61
CA LEU A 168 20.45 -31.92 17.36
C LEU A 168 19.32 -31.07 16.77
N TYR A 169 18.08 -31.59 16.78
CA TYR A 169 16.93 -30.95 16.11
C TYR A 169 15.70 -30.76 17.00
N PHE A 170 15.57 -31.55 18.07
CA PHE A 170 14.33 -31.67 18.83
C PHE A 170 14.47 -31.35 20.33
N ASP A 171 15.41 -30.47 20.67
CA ASP A 171 15.77 -30.13 22.06
C ASP A 171 14.65 -29.39 22.80
N THR A 172 13.98 -28.49 22.08
CA THR A 172 12.90 -27.64 22.57
C THR A 172 11.80 -27.57 21.53
N LEU A 173 10.57 -27.33 21.99
CA LEU A 173 9.41 -27.22 21.10
C LEU A 173 9.60 -26.13 20.03
N TRP A 174 10.17 -24.99 20.41
CA TRP A 174 10.39 -23.88 19.48
C TRP A 174 11.47 -24.18 18.45
N ASN A 175 12.56 -24.85 18.84
CA ASN A 175 13.57 -25.28 17.88
C ASN A 175 13.00 -26.35 16.95
N THR A 176 12.24 -27.31 17.47
CA THR A 176 11.54 -28.35 16.69
C THR A 176 10.58 -27.76 15.67
N VAL A 177 9.75 -26.80 16.09
CA VAL A 177 8.82 -26.10 15.19
C VAL A 177 9.59 -25.29 14.15
N GLY A 178 10.68 -24.63 14.54
CA GLY A 178 11.55 -23.88 13.63
C GLY A 178 12.24 -24.75 12.60
N THR A 179 12.81 -25.89 13.02
CA THR A 179 13.45 -26.87 12.14
C THR A 179 12.42 -27.48 11.19
N LEU A 180 11.26 -27.89 11.67
CA LEU A 180 10.19 -28.43 10.82
C LEU A 180 9.64 -27.42 9.82
N ILE A 181 9.46 -26.15 10.20
CA ILE A 181 9.05 -25.08 9.26
C ILE A 181 10.13 -24.85 8.21
N LEU A 182 11.40 -24.77 8.60
CA LEU A 182 12.52 -24.57 7.68
C LEU A 182 12.58 -25.70 6.63
N HIS A 183 12.42 -26.94 7.11
CA HIS A 183 12.37 -28.14 6.28
C HIS A 183 11.03 -28.30 5.52
N CYS A 184 9.97 -27.59 5.92
CA CYS A 184 8.74 -27.54 5.12
C CYS A 184 8.84 -26.55 3.95
N ILE A 185 9.63 -25.48 4.09
CA ILE A 185 9.73 -24.39 3.10
C ILE A 185 10.84 -24.65 2.08
N LEU A 186 11.96 -25.23 2.50
CA LEU A 186 13.11 -25.45 1.63
C LEU A 186 12.93 -26.72 0.77
N PRO A 187 13.29 -26.69 -0.52
CA PRO A 187 13.07 -27.82 -1.45
C PRO A 187 14.07 -28.98 -1.31
N ASP A 188 14.99 -28.97 -0.34
CA ASP A 188 16.00 -30.02 -0.15
C ASP A 188 15.84 -30.74 1.20
N GLN A 189 15.04 -31.79 1.19
CA GLN A 189 14.70 -32.60 2.37
C GLN A 189 15.42 -33.95 2.43
N GLU A 190 16.23 -34.26 1.42
CA GLU A 190 16.85 -35.57 1.30
C GLU A 190 17.83 -35.82 2.45
N VAL A 191 18.68 -34.84 2.77
CA VAL A 191 19.69 -34.95 3.83
C VAL A 191 19.03 -35.15 5.20
N PHE A 192 17.98 -34.37 5.48
CA PHE A 192 17.22 -34.47 6.72
C PHE A 192 16.52 -35.83 6.82
N PHE A 193 15.80 -36.25 5.79
CA PHE A 193 15.11 -37.54 5.76
C PHE A 193 16.08 -38.71 5.96
N ARG A 194 17.24 -38.71 5.27
CA ARG A 194 18.24 -39.76 5.42
C ARG A 194 18.81 -39.82 6.83
N SER A 195 19.07 -38.67 7.46
CA SER A 195 19.58 -38.60 8.84
C SER A 195 18.59 -39.17 9.87
N VAL A 196 17.29 -39.01 9.63
CA VAL A 196 16.24 -39.55 10.49
C VAL A 196 16.03 -41.05 10.22
N ALA A 197 16.07 -41.46 8.96
CA ALA A 197 15.88 -42.85 8.55
C ALA A 197 16.96 -43.80 9.03
N THR A 198 18.20 -43.33 9.19
CA THR A 198 19.30 -44.16 9.71
C THR A 198 19.17 -44.45 11.22
N GLU A 199 18.49 -43.59 11.96
CA GLU A 199 18.32 -43.73 13.41
C GLU A 199 17.01 -44.45 13.76
N ASN A 200 15.90 -44.07 13.12
CA ASN A 200 14.56 -44.63 13.39
C ASN A 200 13.69 -44.70 12.13
N GLU A 201 13.40 -45.91 11.66
CA GLU A 201 12.49 -46.17 10.53
C GLU A 201 11.06 -45.64 10.71
N PRO A 202 10.36 -45.81 11.86
CA PRO A 202 9.00 -45.29 12.02
C PRO A 202 8.97 -43.75 12.06
N LEU A 203 10.03 -43.13 12.58
CA LEU A 203 10.20 -41.68 12.60
C LEU A 203 10.37 -41.13 11.18
N ALA A 204 11.08 -41.85 10.32
CA ALA A 204 11.21 -41.50 8.90
C ALA A 204 9.86 -41.53 8.16
N GLY A 205 9.00 -42.51 8.45
CA GLY A 205 7.64 -42.54 7.93
C GLY A 205 6.82 -41.30 8.36
N LEU A 206 6.97 -40.87 9.62
CA LEU A 206 6.34 -39.64 10.12
C LEU A 206 6.89 -38.38 9.43
N VAL A 207 8.22 -38.29 9.22
CA VAL A 207 8.87 -37.19 8.48
C VAL A 207 8.34 -37.11 7.06
N LEU A 208 8.25 -38.24 6.36
CA LEU A 208 7.76 -38.28 4.99
C LEU A 208 6.29 -37.84 4.90
N LEU A 209 5.45 -38.28 5.82
CA LEU A 209 4.06 -37.84 5.92
C LEU A 209 3.95 -36.34 6.19
N PHE A 210 4.76 -35.80 7.10
CA PHE A 210 4.81 -34.37 7.41
C PHE A 210 5.25 -33.56 6.19
N ILE A 211 6.34 -33.94 5.52
CA ILE A 211 6.85 -33.26 4.32
C ILE A 211 5.78 -33.26 3.21
N LEU A 212 5.09 -34.37 3.01
CA LEU A 212 4.03 -34.49 2.00
C LEU A 212 2.85 -33.55 2.33
N LEU A 213 2.34 -33.60 3.56
CA LEU A 213 1.23 -32.74 4.01
C LEU A 213 1.62 -31.25 4.00
N GLY A 214 2.83 -30.92 4.45
CA GLY A 214 3.37 -29.57 4.47
C GLY A 214 3.54 -29.02 3.06
N SER A 215 4.20 -29.77 2.17
CA SER A 215 4.39 -29.39 0.76
C SER A 215 3.06 -29.22 0.03
N PHE A 216 2.09 -30.10 0.28
CA PHE A 216 0.75 -29.98 -0.30
C PHE A 216 0.02 -28.73 0.21
N THR A 217 0.14 -28.42 1.51
CA THR A 217 -0.46 -27.22 2.11
C THR A 217 0.15 -25.94 1.54
N VAL A 218 1.48 -25.88 1.42
CA VAL A 218 2.20 -24.76 0.82
C VAL A 218 1.83 -24.61 -0.66
N MET A 219 1.76 -25.70 -1.42
CA MET A 219 1.35 -25.69 -2.83
C MET A 219 -0.07 -25.14 -3.00
N ASN A 220 -1.03 -25.58 -2.17
CA ASN A 220 -2.40 -25.09 -2.22
C ASN A 220 -2.52 -23.61 -1.84
N MET A 221 -1.69 -23.14 -0.90
CA MET A 221 -1.58 -21.71 -0.59
C MET A 221 -1.05 -20.91 -1.79
N LEU A 222 0.04 -21.36 -2.41
CA LEU A 222 0.62 -20.69 -3.58
C LEU A 222 -0.36 -20.64 -4.76
N LEU A 223 -1.08 -21.74 -5.01
CA LEU A 223 -2.15 -21.78 -6.00
C LEU A 223 -3.24 -20.74 -5.68
N GLY A 224 -3.69 -20.67 -4.42
CA GLY A 224 -4.69 -19.70 -3.98
C GLY A 224 -4.26 -18.26 -4.21
N VAL A 225 -3.02 -17.91 -3.84
CA VAL A 225 -2.47 -16.56 -4.06
C VAL A 225 -2.33 -16.26 -5.56
N LEU A 226 -1.88 -17.21 -6.37
CA LEU A 226 -1.74 -17.04 -7.82
C LEU A 226 -3.09 -16.82 -8.48
N VAL A 227 -4.12 -17.59 -8.09
CA VAL A 227 -5.49 -17.41 -8.61
C VAL A 227 -6.05 -16.04 -8.25
N GLU A 228 -5.84 -15.57 -7.01
CA GLU A 228 -6.28 -14.23 -6.58
C GLU A 228 -5.56 -13.11 -7.36
N ALA A 229 -4.25 -13.27 -7.58
CA ALA A 229 -3.45 -12.31 -8.35
C ALA A 229 -3.91 -12.26 -9.82
N VAL A 230 -4.08 -13.42 -10.47
CA VAL A 230 -4.59 -13.51 -11.85
C VAL A 230 -6.00 -12.93 -11.94
N LYS A 231 -6.88 -13.19 -10.97
CA LYS A 231 -8.21 -12.58 -10.92
C LYS A 231 -8.15 -11.05 -10.83
N THR A 232 -7.22 -10.50 -10.05
CA THR A 232 -7.06 -9.04 -9.94
C THR A 232 -6.56 -8.43 -11.25
N VAL A 233 -5.54 -9.03 -11.86
CA VAL A 233 -5.00 -8.56 -13.14
C VAL A 233 -6.05 -8.65 -14.25
N THR A 234 -6.78 -9.77 -14.34
CA THR A 234 -7.84 -9.96 -15.34
C THR A 234 -9.00 -8.98 -15.16
N LEU A 235 -9.34 -8.59 -13.92
CA LEU A 235 -10.34 -7.54 -13.68
C LEU A 235 -9.85 -6.19 -14.21
N ILE A 236 -8.61 -5.79 -13.89
CA ILE A 236 -8.04 -4.52 -14.36
C ILE A 236 -7.95 -4.49 -15.89
N GLU A 237 -7.42 -5.54 -16.51
CA GLU A 237 -7.32 -5.64 -17.97
C GLU A 237 -8.69 -5.64 -18.63
N ARG A 238 -9.67 -6.36 -18.08
CA ARG A 238 -11.03 -6.37 -18.60
C ARG A 238 -11.67 -4.98 -18.53
N GLU A 239 -11.49 -4.25 -17.44
CA GLU A 239 -12.00 -2.88 -17.33
C GLU A 239 -11.37 -1.94 -18.37
N ASN A 240 -10.06 -2.07 -18.62
CA ASN A 240 -9.36 -1.31 -19.65
C ASN A 240 -9.84 -1.68 -21.06
N LEU A 241 -10.01 -2.98 -21.35
CA LEU A 241 -10.52 -3.47 -22.63
C LEU A 241 -11.96 -3.00 -22.88
N ASP A 242 -12.84 -3.11 -21.89
CA ASP A 242 -14.24 -2.67 -22.01
C ASP A 242 -14.30 -1.15 -22.28
N ALA A 243 -13.44 -0.35 -21.61
CA ALA A 243 -13.32 1.09 -21.86
C ALA A 243 -12.80 1.42 -23.27
N GLU A 244 -11.79 0.70 -23.76
CA GLU A 244 -11.25 0.89 -25.10
C GLU A 244 -12.25 0.48 -26.20
N VAL A 245 -12.98 -0.63 -25.99
CA VAL A 245 -14.06 -1.06 -26.88
C VAL A 245 -15.18 -0.02 -26.90
N ALA A 246 -15.62 0.46 -25.74
CA ALA A 246 -16.63 1.52 -25.69
C ALA A 246 -16.14 2.78 -26.40
N ARG A 247 -14.89 3.20 -26.18
CA ARG A 247 -14.26 4.32 -26.90
C ARG A 247 -14.35 4.13 -28.41
N LYS A 248 -13.90 2.98 -28.94
CA LYS A 248 -13.93 2.67 -30.39
C LYS A 248 -15.36 2.64 -30.94
N VAL A 249 -16.31 2.06 -30.20
CA VAL A 249 -17.71 1.98 -30.62
C VAL A 249 -18.35 3.37 -30.71
N LEU A 250 -18.08 4.24 -29.73
CA LEU A 250 -18.59 5.61 -29.73
C LEU A 250 -17.90 6.46 -30.81
N TRP A 251 -16.58 6.32 -30.97
CA TRP A 251 -15.81 6.97 -32.03
C TRP A 251 -16.38 6.65 -33.42
N ASN A 252 -16.56 5.36 -33.73
CA ASN A 252 -17.10 4.90 -35.01
C ASN A 252 -18.55 5.33 -35.28
N MET A 253 -19.32 5.72 -34.24
CA MET A 253 -20.68 6.24 -34.41
C MET A 253 -20.74 7.74 -34.62
N LEU A 254 -19.69 8.43 -34.18
CA LEU A 254 -19.50 9.84 -34.43
C LEU A 254 -18.93 10.02 -35.83
N GLU A 255 -17.93 9.22 -36.22
CA GLU A 255 -17.14 9.42 -37.43
C GLU A 255 -17.76 8.79 -38.68
N LYS A 256 -17.82 9.57 -39.77
CA LYS A 256 -18.27 9.10 -41.09
C LYS A 256 -17.12 8.90 -42.09
N ASP A 257 -15.94 9.50 -41.86
CA ASP A 257 -14.87 9.60 -42.86
C ASP A 257 -13.50 8.99 -42.46
N GLY A 258 -13.39 8.30 -41.31
CA GLY A 258 -12.23 7.44 -41.01
C GLY A 258 -10.89 8.16 -40.83
N SER A 259 -10.86 9.34 -40.23
CA SER A 259 -9.63 9.99 -39.79
C SER A 259 -9.26 9.51 -38.37
N GLU A 260 -8.01 9.12 -38.16
CA GLU A 260 -7.53 8.66 -36.85
C GLU A 260 -7.12 9.82 -35.92
N ASP A 261 -7.61 11.05 -36.16
CA ASP A 261 -7.23 12.21 -35.37
C ASP A 261 -8.12 12.31 -34.12
N ASP A 262 -7.55 11.98 -32.94
CA ASP A 262 -8.15 12.07 -31.59
C ASP A 262 -8.64 13.49 -31.19
N GLU A 263 -8.49 14.50 -32.06
CA GLU A 263 -8.85 15.91 -31.83
C GLU A 263 -10.31 16.25 -32.14
N ARG A 264 -11.14 15.24 -32.46
CA ARG A 264 -12.54 15.50 -32.76
C ARG A 264 -13.27 16.14 -31.59
N LEU A 265 -13.98 17.22 -31.89
CA LEU A 265 -14.91 17.87 -30.99
C LEU A 265 -16.31 17.24 -31.08
N ILE A 266 -16.98 17.11 -29.94
CA ILE A 266 -18.36 16.65 -29.83
C ILE A 266 -19.23 17.84 -29.43
N THR A 267 -20.31 18.06 -30.16
CA THR A 267 -21.33 19.05 -29.79
C THR A 267 -22.45 18.42 -28.96
N ARG A 268 -23.17 19.23 -28.18
CA ARG A 268 -24.33 18.78 -27.40
C ARG A 268 -25.35 17.98 -28.21
N LYS A 269 -25.66 18.43 -29.44
CA LYS A 269 -26.62 17.77 -30.33
C LYS A 269 -26.13 16.40 -30.77
N GLU A 270 -24.84 16.26 -31.08
CA GLU A 270 -24.25 14.96 -31.42
C GLU A 270 -24.25 14.02 -30.22
N PHE A 271 -24.01 14.52 -29.01
CA PHE A 271 -24.10 13.74 -27.79
C PHE A 271 -25.52 13.23 -27.53
N GLU A 272 -26.53 14.09 -27.64
CA GLU A 272 -27.95 13.69 -27.50
C GLU A 272 -28.34 12.66 -28.58
N ASP A 273 -27.89 12.83 -29.82
CA ASP A 273 -28.07 11.84 -30.90
C ASP A 273 -27.34 10.52 -30.60
N LEU A 274 -26.13 10.57 -30.04
CA LEU A 274 -25.35 9.41 -29.63
C LEU A 274 -26.08 8.62 -28.55
N LEU A 275 -26.61 9.27 -27.51
CA LEU A 275 -27.36 8.61 -26.44
C LEU A 275 -28.67 7.98 -26.94
N SER A 276 -29.27 8.54 -27.99
CA SER A 276 -30.46 7.95 -28.63
C SER A 276 -30.18 6.63 -29.35
N LYS A 277 -28.91 6.40 -29.76
CA LYS A 277 -28.50 5.18 -30.45
C LYS A 277 -28.36 4.03 -29.46
N LYS A 278 -29.19 3.01 -29.64
CA LYS A 278 -29.18 1.78 -28.81
C LYS A 278 -27.80 1.11 -28.68
N LYS A 279 -26.96 1.19 -29.72
CA LYS A 279 -25.60 0.61 -29.67
C LYS A 279 -24.65 1.43 -28.79
N ALA A 280 -24.70 2.76 -28.84
CA ALA A 280 -23.90 3.64 -27.98
C ALA A 280 -24.33 3.56 -26.51
N ALA A 281 -25.64 3.59 -26.25
CA ALA A 281 -26.18 3.38 -24.90
C ALA A 281 -25.73 2.04 -24.31
N LYS A 282 -25.73 0.96 -25.11
CA LYS A 282 -25.20 -0.35 -24.66
C LYS A 282 -23.70 -0.32 -24.36
N ALA A 283 -22.90 0.41 -25.15
CA ALA A 283 -21.47 0.54 -24.92
C ALA A 283 -21.15 1.31 -23.62
N LEU A 284 -21.93 2.35 -23.31
CA LEU A 284 -21.83 3.08 -22.04
C LEU A 284 -22.29 2.21 -20.86
N VAL A 285 -23.36 1.43 -21.01
CA VAL A 285 -23.81 0.50 -19.95
C VAL A 285 -22.79 -0.62 -19.70
N SER A 286 -22.11 -1.14 -20.73
CA SER A 286 -21.10 -2.20 -20.55
C SER A 286 -19.89 -1.73 -19.75
N ILE A 287 -19.53 -0.45 -19.84
CA ILE A 287 -18.50 0.14 -18.98
C ILE A 287 -19.07 0.59 -17.63
N GLY A 288 -20.35 0.34 -17.32
CA GLY A 288 -20.95 0.67 -16.01
C GLY A 288 -21.33 2.14 -15.84
N VAL A 289 -21.49 2.89 -16.94
CA VAL A 289 -22.03 4.26 -16.93
C VAL A 289 -23.54 4.21 -16.97
N ASP A 290 -24.19 4.92 -16.03
CA ASP A 290 -25.64 5.10 -16.06
C ASP A 290 -26.01 6.11 -17.15
N VAL A 291 -26.76 5.65 -18.15
CA VAL A 291 -27.19 6.45 -19.30
C VAL A 291 -28.06 7.65 -18.87
N MET A 292 -28.84 7.50 -17.79
CA MET A 292 -29.65 8.60 -17.26
C MET A 292 -28.76 9.66 -16.60
N ALA A 293 -27.80 9.24 -15.78
CA ALA A 293 -26.83 10.14 -15.17
C ALA A 293 -25.96 10.84 -16.23
N ALA A 294 -25.57 10.11 -17.29
CA ALA A 294 -24.84 10.68 -18.42
C ALA A 294 -25.64 11.75 -19.16
N ALA A 295 -26.96 11.58 -19.31
CA ALA A 295 -27.82 12.58 -19.93
C ALA A 295 -27.93 13.87 -19.09
N ASP A 296 -27.94 13.75 -17.75
CA ASP A 296 -28.01 14.91 -16.86
C ASP A 296 -26.66 15.62 -16.72
N ILE A 297 -25.55 14.89 -16.60
CA ILE A 297 -24.21 15.48 -16.62
C ILE A 297 -23.90 16.09 -17.98
N GLY A 298 -24.38 15.52 -19.08
CA GLY A 298 -24.21 16.13 -20.40
C GLY A 298 -24.73 17.56 -20.48
N LYS A 299 -25.82 17.89 -19.77
CA LYS A 299 -26.34 19.27 -19.72
C LYS A 299 -25.38 20.25 -19.04
N LEU A 300 -24.62 19.77 -18.05
CA LEU A 300 -23.58 20.52 -17.34
C LEU A 300 -22.27 20.58 -18.11
N LEU A 301 -21.92 19.48 -18.80
CA LEU A 301 -20.67 19.38 -19.55
C LEU A 301 -20.65 20.30 -20.78
N PHE A 302 -21.83 20.63 -21.32
CA PHE A 302 -22.03 21.50 -22.48
C PHE A 302 -22.74 22.81 -22.09
N GLU A 303 -22.48 23.34 -20.88
CA GLU A 303 -22.93 24.69 -20.51
C GLU A 303 -22.33 25.68 -21.54
N ASP A 304 -23.18 26.49 -22.20
CA ASP A 304 -22.87 27.39 -23.32
C ASP A 304 -22.72 26.79 -24.74
N ASP A 305 -23.13 25.52 -24.97
CA ASP A 305 -23.04 24.84 -26.27
C ASP A 305 -21.60 24.74 -26.85
N GLU A 306 -20.57 24.93 -26.01
CA GLU A 306 -19.17 24.76 -26.40
C GLU A 306 -18.87 23.30 -26.72
N ALA A 307 -18.19 23.06 -27.84
CA ALA A 307 -17.81 21.71 -28.23
C ALA A 307 -16.58 21.26 -27.43
N ILE A 308 -16.61 20.04 -26.90
CA ILE A 308 -15.52 19.47 -26.08
C ILE A 308 -14.76 18.40 -26.87
N LEU A 309 -13.50 18.19 -26.52
CA LEU A 309 -12.68 17.14 -27.14
C LEU A 309 -13.21 15.76 -26.79
N PHE A 310 -13.21 14.82 -27.75
CA PHE A 310 -13.72 13.47 -27.54
C PHE A 310 -12.99 12.73 -26.40
N LEU A 311 -11.69 13.01 -26.23
CA LEU A 311 -10.90 12.50 -25.12
C LEU A 311 -11.45 12.97 -23.76
N ASP A 312 -11.76 14.25 -23.64
CA ASP A 312 -12.31 14.86 -22.43
C ASP A 312 -13.72 14.37 -22.17
N PHE A 313 -14.54 14.26 -23.22
CA PHE A 313 -15.85 13.61 -23.17
C PHE A 313 -15.77 12.18 -22.61
N MET A 314 -14.89 11.35 -23.17
CA MET A 314 -14.71 9.97 -22.72
C MET A 314 -14.20 9.91 -21.27
N SER A 315 -13.31 10.83 -20.89
CA SER A 315 -12.86 10.93 -19.50
C SER A 315 -14.02 11.27 -18.56
N ALA A 316 -14.90 12.21 -18.93
CA ALA A 316 -16.08 12.57 -18.16
C ALA A 316 -17.06 11.40 -18.07
N MET A 317 -17.30 10.67 -19.16
CA MET A 317 -18.14 9.47 -19.11
C MET A 317 -17.55 8.38 -18.21
N LEU A 318 -16.23 8.19 -18.20
CA LEU A 318 -15.58 7.25 -17.29
C LEU A 318 -15.69 7.68 -15.80
N THR A 319 -15.82 8.98 -15.51
CA THR A 319 -16.11 9.44 -14.13
C THR A 319 -17.50 9.08 -13.64
N LEU A 320 -18.47 8.87 -14.55
CA LEU A 320 -19.84 8.48 -14.26
C LEU A 320 -20.04 6.98 -14.00
N ARG A 321 -18.95 6.21 -14.00
CA ARG A 321 -19.00 4.77 -13.75
C ARG A 321 -19.51 4.51 -12.34
N GLY A 322 -20.55 3.68 -12.21
CA GLY A 322 -21.14 3.35 -10.89
C GLY A 322 -20.18 2.67 -9.91
N SER A 323 -19.04 2.15 -10.39
CA SER A 323 -17.96 1.61 -9.56
C SER A 323 -17.01 2.67 -8.99
N ASN A 324 -17.08 3.92 -9.45
CA ASN A 324 -16.23 4.99 -8.94
C ASN A 324 -16.60 5.32 -7.50
N LYS A 325 -15.59 5.36 -6.63
CA LYS A 325 -15.76 5.83 -5.26
C LYS A 325 -15.83 7.34 -5.29
N THR A 326 -16.93 7.91 -4.79
CA THR A 326 -17.10 9.36 -4.62
C THR A 326 -15.87 9.96 -3.93
N THR A 327 -15.20 10.87 -4.62
CA THR A 327 -14.03 11.57 -4.09
C THR A 327 -14.41 12.97 -3.61
N VAL A 328 -13.53 13.59 -2.82
CA VAL A 328 -13.72 14.97 -2.37
C VAL A 328 -13.78 15.94 -3.55
N LYS A 329 -13.15 15.61 -4.68
CA LYS A 329 -13.25 16.37 -5.95
C LYS A 329 -14.68 16.41 -6.48
N ASP A 330 -15.45 15.35 -6.27
CA ASP A 330 -16.84 15.25 -6.73
C ASP A 330 -17.81 15.98 -5.78
N LEU A 331 -17.46 16.11 -4.49
CA LEU A 331 -18.25 16.84 -3.49
C LEU A 331 -17.95 18.35 -3.42
N ALA A 332 -16.75 18.77 -3.80
CA ALA A 332 -16.34 20.18 -3.71
C ALA A 332 -17.26 21.15 -4.48
N PRO A 333 -17.70 20.86 -5.71
CA PRO A 333 -18.60 21.75 -6.46
C PRO A 333 -19.96 21.89 -5.77
N ILE A 334 -20.47 20.82 -5.17
CA ILE A 334 -21.74 20.82 -4.43
C ILE A 334 -21.62 21.73 -3.20
N CYS A 335 -20.49 21.67 -2.50
CA CYS A 335 -20.23 22.52 -1.33
C CYS A 335 -20.05 23.99 -1.71
N GLU A 336 -19.43 24.30 -2.85
CA GLU A 336 -19.31 25.66 -3.36
C GLU A 336 -20.67 26.23 -3.79
N PHE A 337 -21.49 25.42 -4.46
CA PHE A 337 -22.84 25.81 -4.86
C PHE A 337 -23.73 26.10 -3.64
N ASP A 338 -23.67 25.26 -2.60
CA ASP A 338 -24.42 25.49 -1.35
C ASP A 338 -23.97 26.78 -0.65
N ARG A 339 -22.65 27.05 -0.58
CA ARG A 339 -22.14 28.34 -0.05
C ARG A 339 -22.63 29.53 -0.85
N ALA A 340 -22.49 29.49 -2.18
CA ALA A 340 -22.93 30.57 -3.06
C ALA A 340 -24.45 30.82 -2.96
N SER A 341 -25.25 29.76 -2.78
CA SER A 341 -26.70 29.85 -2.59
C SER A 341 -27.06 30.48 -1.24
N ARG A 342 -26.34 30.12 -0.17
CA ARG A 342 -26.50 30.72 1.15
C ARG A 342 -26.11 32.20 1.17
N ASP A 343 -25.04 32.57 0.48
CA ASP A 343 -24.59 33.97 0.36
C ASP A 343 -25.61 34.80 -0.44
N LYS A 344 -26.15 34.27 -1.55
CA LYS A 344 -27.24 34.93 -2.30
C LYS A 344 -28.51 35.09 -1.47
N ALA A 345 -28.87 34.09 -0.65
CA ALA A 345 -30.02 34.18 0.25
C ALA A 345 -29.80 35.21 1.38
N ALA A 346 -28.58 35.33 1.91
CA ALA A 346 -28.23 36.34 2.89
C ALA A 346 -28.30 37.77 2.32
N VAL A 347 -27.82 37.97 1.09
CA VAL A 347 -27.92 39.26 0.38
C VAL A 347 -29.38 39.61 0.04
N GLY A 348 -30.17 38.64 -0.44
CA GLY A 348 -31.59 38.83 -0.76
C GLY A 348 -32.46 39.20 0.45
N ASN A 349 -32.19 38.61 1.61
CA ASN A 349 -32.86 39.01 2.86
C ASN A 349 -32.48 40.43 3.28
N THR A 350 -31.24 40.86 3.06
CA THR A 350 -30.79 42.22 3.43
C THR A 350 -31.49 43.30 2.60
N THR A 351 -31.77 43.03 1.32
CA THR A 351 -32.52 43.95 0.43
C THR A 351 -34.02 44.05 0.75
N LEU A 352 -34.64 42.99 1.28
CA LEU A 352 -36.05 43.02 1.70
C LEU A 352 -36.28 43.86 2.96
N PHE A 353 -35.29 43.98 3.85
CA PHE A 353 -35.37 44.84 5.04
C PHE A 353 -35.15 46.34 4.75
N THR A 354 -34.59 46.72 3.60
CA THR A 354 -34.37 48.13 3.22
C THR A 354 -35.48 48.76 2.40
N VAL A 355 -36.39 47.98 1.82
CA VAL A 355 -37.52 48.49 0.99
C VAL A 355 -38.77 48.79 1.84
N ASN A 356 -38.80 48.36 3.10
CA ASN A 356 -39.97 48.48 3.98
C ASN A 356 -39.78 49.51 5.12
N ARG A 357 -39.05 50.60 4.85
CA ARG A 357 -38.80 51.68 5.81
C ARG A 357 -39.05 53.06 5.25
#